data_AF-H2C4F6-F1
#
_entry.id   AF-H2C4F6-F1
#
_cell.length_a   1.000
_cell.length_b   1.000
_cell.length_c   1.000
_cell.angle_alpha   90.00
_cell.angle_beta   90.00
_cell.angle_gamma   90.00
#
_symmetry.space_group_name_H-M   'P 1'
#
loop_
_entity.id
_entity.type
_entity.pdbx_description
1 polymer ?
#
loop_
_entity_poly.entity_id
_entity_poly.type
_entity_poly.pdbx_seq_one_letter_code
_entity_poly.pdbx_strand_id
1 'polypeptide(L)' 'MGKRTFFCCEHCARGYKNVIQEVLRRTGWDRLDSLELEGNYRGRKGVARNGDKSYVFSFRLGSEAEITEFREEDSKS' A
#
# COMPACT_ATOMS: atom_id res chain seq x y z
N MET A 1 4.23 4.29 24.26
CA MET A 1 4.72 3.13 23.49
C MET A 1 4.48 3.35 22.01
N GLY A 2 5.52 3.64 21.22
CA GLY A 2 5.40 3.70 19.75
C GLY A 2 5.60 2.31 19.16
N LYS A 3 4.57 1.73 18.54
CA LYS A 3 4.71 0.46 17.81
C LYS A 3 5.54 0.72 16.55
N ARG A 4 6.85 0.49 16.63
CA ARG A 4 7.71 0.34 15.45
C ARG A 4 7.27 -0.92 14.74
N THR A 5 6.65 -0.78 13.57
CA THR A 5 6.42 -1.90 12.64
C THR A 5 7.79 -2.39 12.17
N PHE A 6 8.29 -3.44 12.81
CA PHE A 6 9.49 -4.14 12.39
C PHE A 6 9.20 -4.79 11.03
N PHE A 7 9.66 -4.16 9.94
CA PHE A 7 9.71 -4.76 8.61
C PHE A 7 10.75 -5.88 8.64
N CYS A 8 10.36 -7.08 9.10
CA CYS A 8 11.31 -8.13 9.46
C CYS A 8 11.98 -8.84 8.27
N CYS A 9 11.76 -8.44 7.02
CA CYS A 9 12.44 -9.01 5.86
C CYS A 9 12.63 -7.95 4.76
N GLU A 10 13.76 -7.99 4.06
CA GLU A 10 14.03 -7.17 2.86
C GLU A 10 12.89 -7.27 1.83
N HIS A 11 12.22 -8.43 1.82
CA HIS A 11 11.00 -8.71 1.06
C HIS A 11 9.85 -7.74 1.33
N CYS A 12 9.54 -7.48 2.61
CA CYS A 12 8.47 -6.55 2.98
C CYS A 12 8.81 -5.11 2.58
N ALA A 13 10.09 -4.72 2.70
CA ALA A 13 10.54 -3.39 2.27
C ALA A 13 10.45 -3.20 0.75
N ARG A 14 10.80 -4.23 -0.04
CA ARG A 14 10.63 -4.24 -1.51
C ARG A 14 9.16 -4.16 -1.89
N GLY A 15 8.31 -4.97 -1.27
CA GLY A 15 6.86 -4.95 -1.51
C GLY A 15 6.24 -3.59 -1.18
N TYR A 16 6.65 -2.96 -0.08
CA TYR A 16 6.19 -1.63 0.31
C TYR A 16 6.59 -0.56 -0.73
N LYS A 17 7.84 -0.59 -1.20
CA LYS A 17 8.31 0.31 -2.27
C LYS A 17 7.50 0.13 -3.56
N ASN A 18 7.27 -1.11 -3.97
CA ASN A 18 6.48 -1.41 -5.17
C ASN A 18 5.06 -0.84 -5.04
N VAL A 19 4.43 -1.01 -3.86
CA VAL A 19 3.08 -0.51 -3.60
C VAL A 19 3.03 1.01 -3.66
N ILE A 20 3.99 1.70 -3.04
CA ILE A 20 4.07 3.17 -3.11
C ILE A 20 4.18 3.63 -4.57
N GLN A 21 5.09 3.04 -5.35
CA GLN A 21 5.31 3.42 -6.74
C GLN A 21 4.05 3.21 -7.59
N GLU A 22 3.35 2.09 -7.41
CA GLU A 22 2.10 1.83 -8.14
C GLU A 22 1.00 2.83 -7.75
N VAL A 23 0.87 3.17 -6.46
CA VAL A 23 -0.10 4.16 -6.00
C VAL A 23 0.21 5.54 -6.60
N LEU A 24 1.46 6.00 -6.53
CA LEU A 24 1.86 7.29 -7.11
C LEU A 24 1.59 7.32 -8.61
N ARG A 25 1.91 6.23 -9.33
CA ARG A 25 1.67 6.11 -10.78
C ARG A 25 0.19 6.16 -11.14
N ARG A 26 -0.69 5.50 -10.37
CA ARG A 26 -2.14 5.47 -10.63
C ARG A 26 -2.85 6.76 -10.24
N THR A 27 -2.46 7.34 -9.11
CA THR A 27 -3.07 8.57 -8.59
C THR A 27 -2.50 9.83 -9.23
N GLY A 28 -1.33 9.74 -9.85
CA GLY A 28 -0.57 10.89 -10.37
C GLY A 28 -0.01 11.79 -9.26
N TRP A 29 0.08 11.29 -8.03
CA TRP A 29 0.59 12.06 -6.90
C TRP A 29 2.12 12.11 -6.94
N ASP A 30 2.69 13.24 -6.52
CA ASP A 30 4.14 13.42 -6.43
C ASP A 30 4.73 12.73 -5.20
N ARG A 31 3.94 12.67 -4.11
CA ARG A 31 4.31 12.03 -2.84
C ARG A 31 3.10 11.49 -2.09
N LEU A 32 3.32 10.66 -1.07
CA LEU A 32 2.30 10.27 -0.10
C LEU A 32 2.57 10.98 1.21
N ASP A 33 1.55 11.54 1.86
CA ASP A 33 1.68 12.05 3.23
C ASP A 33 1.64 10.90 4.24
N SER A 34 0.75 9.92 4.01
CA SER A 34 0.67 8.73 4.83
C SER A 34 0.25 7.51 4.01
N LEU A 35 0.80 6.36 4.33
CA LEU A 35 0.38 5.07 3.77
C LEU A 35 0.12 4.09 4.91
N GLU A 36 -1.16 3.76 5.09
CA GLU A 36 -1.60 2.74 6.04
C GLU A 36 -1.80 1.43 5.29
N LEU A 37 -1.07 0.38 5.66
CA LEU A 37 -1.29 -0.96 5.15
C LEU A 37 -1.85 -1.83 6.27
N GLU A 38 -3.06 -2.33 6.07
CA GLU A 38 -3.72 -3.24 6.98
C GLU A 38 -3.83 -4.61 6.32
N GLY A 39 -3.15 -5.60 6.89
CA GLY A 39 -3.14 -6.97 6.38
C GLY A 39 -3.69 -7.92 7.42
N ASN A 40 -4.72 -8.69 7.05
CA ASN A 40 -5.16 -9.85 7.83
C ASN A 40 -5.02 -11.12 6.97
N TYR A 41 -5.23 -12.31 7.54
CA TYR A 41 -5.12 -13.60 6.86
C TYR A 41 -5.97 -13.72 5.57
N ARG A 42 -6.93 -12.81 5.37
CA ARG A 42 -7.85 -12.77 4.22
C ARG A 42 -7.48 -11.76 3.11
N GLY A 43 -6.42 -10.95 3.29
CA GLY A 43 -5.99 -9.98 2.28
C GLY A 43 -5.25 -8.78 2.86
N ARG A 44 -4.52 -8.06 2.01
CA ARG A 44 -3.83 -6.81 2.37
C ARG A 44 -4.57 -5.63 1.73
N LYS A 45 -5.05 -4.71 2.55
CA LYS A 45 -5.67 -3.45 2.17
C LYS A 45 -4.68 -2.33 2.42
N GLY A 46 -4.63 -1.36 1.53
CA GLY A 46 -3.83 -0.15 1.65
C GLY A 46 -4.70 1.09 1.55
N VAL A 47 -4.39 2.09 2.38
CA VAL A 47 -4.99 3.41 2.33
C VAL A 47 -3.84 4.42 2.22
N ALA A 48 -3.71 5.02 1.05
CA ALA A 48 -2.78 6.10 0.81
C ALA A 48 -3.49 7.43 0.97
N ARG A 49 -2.83 8.42 1.56
CA ARG A 49 -3.34 9.80 1.66
C ARG A 49 -2.33 10.80 1.09
N ASN A 50 -2.85 11.82 0.42
CA ASN A 50 -2.12 13.00 -0.02
C ASN A 50 -3.02 14.22 0.19
N GLY A 51 -2.68 15.05 1.18
CA GLY A 51 -3.55 16.11 1.67
C GLY A 51 -4.95 15.60 2.02
N ASP A 52 -5.98 16.21 1.43
CA ASP A 52 -7.39 15.85 1.60
C ASP A 52 -7.84 14.66 0.74
N LYS A 53 -6.95 14.09 -0.08
CA LYS A 53 -7.28 12.94 -0.93
C LYS A 53 -6.87 11.65 -0.26
N SER A 54 -7.76 10.66 -0.34
CA SER A 54 -7.50 9.28 0.10
C SER A 54 -7.71 8.31 -1.05
N TYR A 55 -6.76 7.41 -1.24
CA TYR A 55 -6.80 6.36 -2.24
C TYR A 55 -6.79 5.00 -1.53
N VAL A 56 -7.92 4.30 -1.62
CA VAL A 56 -8.11 3.00 -0.98
C VAL A 56 -7.92 1.91 -2.03
N PHE A 57 -7.11 0.92 -1.69
CA PHE A 57 -6.80 -0.17 -2.60
C PHE A 57 -6.61 -1.47 -1.84
N SER A 58 -6.72 -2.57 -2.55
CA SER A 58 -6.41 -3.91 -2.09
C SER A 58 -5.32 -4.49 -2.98
N PHE A 59 -4.36 -5.19 -2.38
CA PHE A 59 -3.21 -5.73 -3.11
C PHE A 59 -2.80 -7.10 -2.58
N ARG A 60 -2.24 -7.92 -3.48
CA ARG A 60 -1.52 -9.15 -3.11
C ARG A 60 -0.06 -9.03 -3.51
N LEU A 61 0.79 -9.49 -2.60
CA LEU A 61 2.22 -9.64 -2.86
C LEU A 61 2.53 -11.12 -3.10
N GLY A 62 3.26 -11.41 -4.16
CA GLY A 62 3.78 -12.74 -4.46
C GLY A 62 4.97 -13.11 -3.57
N SER A 63 5.48 -14.33 -3.77
CA SER A 63 6.63 -14.88 -3.04
C SER A 63 7.94 -14.12 -3.27
N GLU A 64 8.00 -13.19 -4.23
CA GLU A 64 9.17 -12.32 -4.51
C GLU A 64 8.92 -10.83 -4.22
N ALA A 65 7.84 -10.49 -3.52
CA ALA A 65 7.43 -9.12 -3.18
C ALA A 65 6.97 -8.28 -4.38
N GLU A 66 6.69 -8.94 -5.50
CA GLU A 66 5.99 -8.36 -6.63
C GLU A 66 4.50 -8.21 -6.32
N ILE A 67 3.88 -7.17 -6.86
CA ILE A 67 2.43 -7.00 -6.78
C ILE A 67 1.80 -7.90 -7.83
N THR A 68 1.20 -9.00 -7.39
CA THR A 68 0.52 -9.95 -8.29
C THR A 68 -0.91 -9.53 -8.59
N GLU A 69 -1.54 -8.80 -7.66
CA GLU A 69 -2.88 -8.28 -7.82
C GLU A 69 -2.95 -6.89 -7.18
N PHE A 70 -3.50 -5.91 -7.90
CA PHE A 70 -3.76 -4.58 -7.39
C PHE A 70 -5.14 -4.13 -7.85
N ARG A 71 -6.03 -3.90 -6.89
CA ARG A 71 -7.41 -3.51 -7.13
C ARG A 71 -7.71 -2.23 -6.39
N GLU A 72 -8.08 -1.20 -7.14
CA GLU A 72 -8.58 0.03 -6.57
C GLU A 72 -9.98 -0.20 -6.01
N GLU A 73 -10.18 0.23 -4.77
CA GLU A 73 -11.49 0.25 -4.15
C GLU A 73 -11.92 1.71 -4.20
N ASP A 74 -12.36 2.12 -5.40
CA ASP A 74 -12.85 3.47 -5.62
C ASP A 74 -14.11 3.64 -4.76
N SER A 75 -13.98 4.41 -3.69
CA SER A 75 -15.12 4.83 -2.87
C SER A 75 -15.91 5.88 -3.67
N LYS A 76 -16.49 5.48 -4.81
CA LYS A 76 -17.53 6.30 -5.44
C LYS A 76 -18.78 6.18 -4.59
N SER A 77 -19.02 7.29 -3.90
CA SER A 77 -20.27 7.63 -3.23
C SER A 77 -21.43 7.71 -4.22
#